data_AF-A0AAN6Y5W6-F1
#
_entry.id   AF-A0AAN6Y5W6-F1
#
_cell.length_a   1.000
_cell.length_b   1.000
_cell.length_c   1.000
_cell.angle_alpha   90.00
_cell.angle_beta   90.00
_cell.angle_gamma   90.00
#
_symmetry.space_group_name_H-M   'P 1'
#
loop_
_entity.id
_entity.type
_entity.pdbx_description
1 polymer ?
#
loop_
_entity_poly.entity_id
_entity_poly.type
_entity_poly.pdbx_seq_one_letter_code
_entity_poly.pdbx_strand_id
1 'polypeptide(L)'
;MGWNSYNNYGCNPSEQIMKTNAQGLVTQGLDKLGYTYVTTDCGWNANHRDSSQRLVWNATLFPSGGKALCDYIHGLGLKCGVYSGGGYFQCGSTDQPASLGYEAIDAQTFAAWGADSLKYDNCYSTSNTNMVDYNSAETGSSRRFVNMSSALNSTWRDIIYQVCQWGCGQDIGQWAPPIANSYRISNDITAGWPSIWRITNQVVPYWKYVRPGAFPDMDMLMVGLNKLTTEEERFHFGMWAINKSPLIIGMPTTGSTASASMSILKNKEVIAINQDSLGQAPQLLRRYTIEEYDIWAGNLSSNRLVVGLANWRNAPQSVTLNLASVLGVASATARDIWKATDVGRISGDYTTSLAAHQLQLLVLSNITFNAMSIPKTTGTYYAATANATGGTKVTCAKGQCAPSQSKITGITGTTSITFSNVRTGTPATTKKLLAIDFCNYDVALGSAWSGGTNTRNMTIAVNGGPAKRWTFPISGGNWYESGRLHVEVDGFKAGGENKVVFGAFSGQAAPDLVGFEVLE
;
A
#
# COMPACT_ATOMS: atom_id res chain seq x y z
N MET A 1 -10.87 9.68 7.76
CA MET A 1 -10.23 10.52 6.73
C MET A 1 -9.90 11.87 7.36
N GLY A 2 -8.93 12.63 6.85
CA GLY A 2 -8.50 13.86 7.51
C GLY A 2 -7.48 14.67 6.72
N TRP A 3 -6.72 15.48 7.45
CA TRP A 3 -5.67 16.36 6.95
C TRP A 3 -4.47 16.33 7.91
N ASN A 4 -3.27 16.46 7.36
CA ASN A 4 -2.03 16.49 8.13
C ASN A 4 -1.09 17.59 7.59
N SER A 5 -0.37 18.28 8.48
CA SER A 5 0.48 19.41 8.13
C SER A 5 1.76 19.05 7.35
N TYR A 6 2.24 17.82 7.40
CA TYR A 6 3.60 17.46 6.99
C TYR A 6 3.90 17.71 5.50
N ASN A 7 3.09 17.18 4.58
CA ASN A 7 3.44 17.18 3.15
C ASN A 7 3.67 18.57 2.55
N ASN A 8 2.99 19.60 3.06
CA ASN A 8 3.17 20.98 2.61
C ASN A 8 4.08 21.80 3.53
N TYR A 9 3.98 21.62 4.85
CA TYR A 9 4.63 22.50 5.82
C TYR A 9 5.88 21.87 6.49
N GLY A 10 6.17 20.60 6.23
CA GLY A 10 7.23 19.84 6.89
C GLY A 10 7.07 19.85 8.42
N CYS A 11 8.19 19.80 9.13
CA CYS A 11 8.23 19.95 10.59
C CYS A 11 8.18 21.42 11.04
N ASN A 12 7.43 22.28 10.35
CA ASN A 12 7.24 23.69 10.70
C ASN A 12 5.75 24.08 10.83
N PRO A 13 4.92 23.35 11.60
CA PRO A 13 3.56 23.76 11.85
C PRO A 13 3.52 24.99 12.79
N SER A 14 2.41 25.74 12.75
CA SER A 14 2.10 26.79 13.71
C SER A 14 0.61 26.81 14.02
N GLU A 15 0.22 27.40 15.13
CA GLU A 15 -1.19 27.50 15.52
C GLU A 15 -2.03 28.14 14.40
N GLN A 16 -1.52 29.19 13.77
CA GLN A 16 -2.21 29.83 12.66
C GLN A 16 -2.38 28.90 11.45
N ILE A 17 -1.34 28.13 11.09
CA ILE A 17 -1.42 27.15 9.99
C ILE A 17 -2.50 26.11 10.30
N MET A 18 -2.50 25.59 11.53
CA MET A 18 -3.47 24.58 11.95
C MET A 18 -4.91 25.11 11.92
N LYS A 19 -5.14 26.30 12.50
CA LYS A 19 -6.47 26.94 12.53
C LYS A 19 -6.99 27.26 11.12
N THR A 20 -6.14 27.83 10.27
CA THR A 20 -6.49 28.14 8.87
C THR A 20 -6.91 26.87 8.13
N ASN A 21 -6.16 25.77 8.26
CA ASN A 21 -6.47 24.55 7.54
C ASN A 21 -7.69 23.80 8.12
N ALA A 22 -7.85 23.79 9.45
CA ALA A 22 -9.07 23.26 10.07
C ALA A 22 -10.32 24.00 9.58
N GLN A 23 -10.28 25.34 9.55
CA GLN A 23 -11.38 26.16 9.02
C GLN A 23 -11.61 25.89 7.53
N GLY A 24 -10.54 25.66 6.77
CA GLY A 24 -10.60 25.32 5.35
C GLY A 24 -11.32 24.00 5.08
N LEU A 25 -11.14 22.96 5.90
CA LEU A 25 -11.90 21.71 5.77
C LEU A 25 -13.41 21.95 5.85
N VAL A 26 -13.85 22.83 6.75
CA VAL A 26 -15.27 23.19 6.91
C VAL A 26 -15.77 24.08 5.77
N THR A 27 -15.04 25.17 5.46
CA THR A 27 -15.50 26.12 4.42
C THR A 27 -15.51 25.51 3.03
N GLN A 28 -14.63 24.54 2.77
CA GLN A 28 -14.62 23.79 1.52
C GLN A 28 -15.61 22.61 1.54
N GLY A 29 -16.28 22.30 2.66
CA GLY A 29 -17.22 21.19 2.79
C GLY A 29 -16.57 19.80 2.71
N LEU A 30 -15.26 19.71 2.98
CA LEU A 30 -14.53 18.43 3.05
C LEU A 30 -14.93 17.65 4.32
N ASP A 31 -15.22 18.36 5.41
CA ASP A 31 -15.76 17.77 6.64
C ASP A 31 -17.05 16.96 6.37
N LYS A 32 -17.93 17.47 5.50
CA LYS A 32 -19.18 16.81 5.10
C LYS A 32 -18.97 15.54 4.26
N LEU A 33 -17.75 15.34 3.77
CA LEU A 33 -17.34 14.13 3.04
C LEU A 33 -16.55 13.15 3.93
N GLY A 34 -16.35 13.48 5.21
CA GLY A 34 -15.68 12.62 6.19
C GLY A 34 -14.24 13.00 6.53
N TYR A 35 -13.67 14.05 5.91
CA TYR A 35 -12.36 14.58 6.27
C TYR A 35 -12.44 15.37 7.59
N THR A 36 -12.33 14.66 8.70
CA THR A 36 -12.65 15.19 10.04
C THR A 36 -11.46 15.28 10.97
N TYR A 37 -10.39 14.53 10.74
CA TYR A 37 -9.17 14.61 11.56
C TYR A 37 -8.23 15.71 11.07
N VAL A 38 -7.68 16.49 11.99
CA VAL A 38 -6.68 17.54 11.74
C VAL A 38 -5.45 17.23 12.59
N THR A 39 -4.40 16.71 11.98
CA THR A 39 -3.19 16.27 12.69
C THR A 39 -2.08 17.31 12.60
N THR A 40 -1.60 17.80 13.75
CA THR A 40 -0.32 18.52 13.83
C THR A 40 0.81 17.49 13.80
N ASP A 41 1.56 17.46 12.70
CA ASP A 41 2.71 16.57 12.54
C ASP A 41 3.96 17.11 13.27
N CYS A 42 5.14 16.54 13.02
CA CYS A 42 6.41 16.90 13.67
C CYS A 42 6.67 18.42 13.80
N GLY A 43 7.47 18.80 14.78
CA GLY A 43 7.94 20.18 14.96
C GLY A 43 7.11 21.06 15.90
N TRP A 44 6.07 20.50 16.53
CA TRP A 44 5.13 21.27 17.36
C TRP A 44 5.59 21.52 18.80
N ASN A 45 6.41 20.63 19.38
CA ASN A 45 6.79 20.68 20.78
C ASN A 45 8.05 21.53 21.01
N ALA A 46 8.21 22.02 22.23
CA ALA A 46 9.48 22.58 22.67
C ALA A 46 10.55 21.48 22.77
N ASN A 47 11.82 21.89 22.80
CA ASN A 47 12.97 20.99 22.97
C ASN A 47 13.20 20.53 24.43
N HIS A 48 12.19 20.65 25.27
CA HIS A 48 12.24 20.22 26.66
C HIS A 48 10.89 19.66 27.11
N ARG A 49 10.91 18.90 28.20
CA ARG A 49 9.72 18.48 28.95
C ARG A 49 9.50 19.43 30.13
N ASP A 50 8.28 19.49 30.65
CA ASP A 50 8.03 20.24 31.89
C ASP A 50 8.59 19.52 33.13
N SER A 51 8.41 20.12 34.32
CA SER A 51 8.87 19.55 35.59
C SER A 51 8.23 18.21 35.94
N SER A 52 7.08 17.88 35.34
CA SER A 52 6.39 16.58 35.47
C SER A 52 6.74 15.61 34.34
N GLN A 53 7.79 15.91 33.56
CA GLN A 53 8.24 15.15 32.41
C GLN A 53 7.23 15.05 31.26
N ARG A 54 6.24 15.95 31.18
CA ARG A 54 5.28 15.97 30.07
C ARG A 54 5.86 16.71 28.87
N LEU A 55 5.50 16.28 27.66
CA LEU A 55 5.74 17.07 26.45
C LEU A 55 5.03 18.43 26.56
N VAL A 56 5.67 19.50 26.10
CA VAL A 56 5.06 20.84 26.07
C VAL A 56 5.09 21.41 24.67
N TRP A 57 4.05 22.17 24.33
CA TRP A 57 3.96 22.87 23.05
C TRP A 57 4.95 24.04 23.01
N ASN A 58 5.55 24.28 21.85
CA ASN A 58 6.40 25.47 21.67
C ASN A 58 5.53 26.73 21.72
N ALA A 59 5.66 27.54 22.77
CA ALA A 59 4.82 28.72 23.01
C ALA A 59 5.00 29.83 21.96
N THR A 60 6.09 29.84 21.18
CA THR A 60 6.25 30.77 20.06
C THR A 60 5.42 30.35 18.85
N LEU A 61 5.37 29.04 18.57
CA LEU A 61 4.61 28.48 17.44
C LEU A 61 3.12 28.29 17.78
N PHE A 62 2.83 27.99 19.04
CA PHE A 62 1.51 27.67 19.58
C PHE A 62 1.26 28.42 20.89
N PRO A 63 1.07 29.75 20.85
CA PRO A 63 0.94 30.59 22.04
C PRO A 63 -0.23 30.22 22.95
N SER A 64 -1.30 29.60 22.42
CA SER A 64 -2.41 29.11 23.25
C SER A 64 -2.19 27.70 23.83
N GLY A 65 -1.20 26.96 23.34
CA GLY A 65 -0.93 25.56 23.68
C GLY A 65 -1.88 24.54 23.05
N GLY A 66 -1.53 23.25 23.18
CA GLY A 66 -2.23 22.15 22.50
C GLY A 66 -3.69 21.98 22.87
N LYS A 67 -4.03 22.13 24.16
CA LYS A 67 -5.42 21.97 24.59
C LYS A 67 -6.32 23.00 23.92
N ALA A 68 -5.92 24.27 23.91
CA ALA A 68 -6.72 25.33 23.30
C ALA A 68 -6.83 25.15 21.77
N LEU A 69 -5.78 24.63 21.10
CA LEU A 69 -5.86 24.26 19.70
C LEU A 69 -6.85 23.11 19.45
N CYS A 70 -6.79 22.04 20.27
CA CYS A 70 -7.75 20.93 20.15
C CYS A 70 -9.18 21.39 20.44
N ASP A 71 -9.40 22.20 21.48
CA ASP A 71 -10.71 22.78 21.79
C ASP A 71 -11.25 23.62 20.60
N TYR A 72 -10.39 24.40 19.93
CA TYR A 72 -10.75 25.13 18.70
C TYR A 72 -11.16 24.18 17.57
N ILE A 73 -10.37 23.12 17.33
CA ILE A 73 -10.67 22.12 16.29
C ILE A 73 -12.00 21.41 16.59
N HIS A 74 -12.25 21.04 17.85
CA HIS A 74 -13.53 20.46 18.29
C HIS A 74 -14.69 21.43 18.11
N GLY A 75 -14.48 22.73 18.36
CA GLY A 75 -15.47 23.78 18.12
C GLY A 75 -15.92 23.91 16.66
N LEU A 76 -15.11 23.42 15.71
CA LEU A 76 -15.45 23.32 14.28
C LEU A 76 -16.18 22.00 13.93
N GLY A 77 -16.39 21.11 14.90
CA GLY A 77 -16.92 19.75 14.68
C GLY A 77 -15.90 18.77 14.11
N LEU A 78 -14.60 19.12 14.16
CA LEU A 78 -13.49 18.30 13.69
C LEU A 78 -12.83 17.55 14.87
N LYS A 79 -11.84 16.71 14.56
CA LYS A 79 -11.08 15.88 15.50
C LYS A 79 -9.61 16.29 15.53
N CYS A 80 -9.04 16.39 16.74
CA CYS A 80 -7.67 16.85 16.95
C CYS A 80 -6.68 15.68 16.91
N GLY A 81 -5.71 15.72 16.00
CA GLY A 81 -4.63 14.73 15.93
C GLY A 81 -3.30 15.30 16.39
N VAL A 82 -2.51 14.47 17.08
CA VAL A 82 -1.14 14.80 17.52
C VAL A 82 -0.11 13.82 16.96
N TYR A 83 1.16 14.21 17.03
CA TYR A 83 2.30 13.43 16.56
C TYR A 83 3.32 13.22 17.67
N SER A 84 3.87 12.01 17.75
CA SER A 84 5.11 11.71 18.50
C SER A 84 5.79 10.52 17.84
N GLY A 85 6.77 9.91 18.50
CA GLY A 85 7.41 8.68 18.04
C GLY A 85 7.91 7.80 19.15
N GLY A 86 8.20 6.54 18.79
CA GLY A 86 8.81 5.55 19.67
C GLY A 86 10.31 5.73 19.83
N GLY A 87 10.88 6.90 19.57
CA GLY A 87 12.32 7.15 19.76
C GLY A 87 12.61 8.23 20.78
N TYR A 88 13.89 8.58 20.90
CA TYR A 88 14.34 9.66 21.79
C TYR A 88 13.87 11.03 21.33
N PHE A 89 13.92 11.31 20.03
CA PHE A 89 13.50 12.57 19.43
C PHE A 89 12.50 12.37 18.30
N GLN A 90 11.76 13.43 17.97
CA GLN A 90 10.87 13.45 16.80
C GLN A 90 11.68 13.39 15.50
N CYS A 91 11.10 12.84 14.43
CA CYS A 91 11.71 12.94 13.11
C CYS A 91 11.88 14.41 12.70
N GLY A 92 12.98 14.72 12.00
CA GLY A 92 13.26 16.08 11.52
C GLY A 92 13.79 17.06 12.57
N SER A 93 14.09 16.59 13.80
CA SER A 93 14.69 17.39 14.86
C SER A 93 15.81 16.60 15.56
N THR A 94 16.77 17.32 16.14
CA THR A 94 17.88 16.75 16.94
C THR A 94 17.71 16.96 18.44
N ASP A 95 16.65 17.65 18.88
CA ASP A 95 16.48 18.06 20.28
C ASP A 95 15.02 18.10 20.76
N GLN A 96 14.02 17.89 19.88
CA GLN A 96 12.62 17.80 20.28
C GLN A 96 12.29 16.40 20.82
N PRO A 97 11.96 16.24 22.11
CA PRO A 97 11.68 14.93 22.70
C PRO A 97 10.49 14.24 22.01
N ALA A 98 10.65 12.94 21.77
CA ALA A 98 9.57 12.01 21.46
C ALA A 98 9.25 11.17 22.71
N SER A 99 8.49 10.08 22.58
CA SER A 99 7.81 9.43 23.71
C SER A 99 8.46 8.12 24.21
N LEU A 100 9.63 7.72 23.71
CA LEU A 100 10.28 6.50 24.20
C LEU A 100 10.60 6.59 25.69
N GLY A 101 10.07 5.65 26.48
CA GLY A 101 10.23 5.61 27.94
C GLY A 101 9.28 6.54 28.72
N TYR A 102 8.46 7.33 28.03
CA TYR A 102 7.48 8.26 28.60
C TYR A 102 6.06 7.97 28.12
N GLU A 103 5.81 6.78 27.56
CA GLU A 103 4.57 6.45 26.85
C GLU A 103 3.33 6.67 27.73
N ALA A 104 3.36 6.26 29.00
CA ALA A 104 2.25 6.43 29.92
C ALA A 104 1.96 7.92 30.25
N ILE A 105 3.02 8.72 30.49
CA ILE A 105 2.89 10.14 30.79
C ILE A 105 2.37 10.89 29.56
N ASP A 106 2.92 10.58 28.40
CA ASP A 106 2.58 11.25 27.14
C ASP A 106 1.17 10.88 26.69
N ALA A 107 0.74 9.62 26.82
CA ALA A 107 -0.64 9.21 26.54
C ALA A 107 -1.66 10.00 27.40
N GLN A 108 -1.41 10.13 28.71
CA GLN A 108 -2.26 10.94 29.59
C GLN A 108 -2.24 12.43 29.20
N THR A 109 -1.09 12.93 28.77
CA THR A 109 -0.94 14.31 28.29
C THR A 109 -1.74 14.56 27.02
N PHE A 110 -1.69 13.64 26.05
CA PHE A 110 -2.50 13.72 24.82
C PHE A 110 -4.00 13.66 25.13
N ALA A 111 -4.43 12.76 26.00
CA ALA A 111 -5.83 12.69 26.45
C ALA A 111 -6.28 13.97 27.14
N ALA A 112 -5.43 14.57 28.00
CA ALA A 112 -5.72 15.82 28.70
C ALA A 112 -5.82 17.04 27.75
N TRP A 113 -5.07 17.06 26.65
CA TRP A 113 -5.23 18.06 25.58
C TRP A 113 -6.49 17.83 24.75
N GLY A 114 -7.10 16.65 24.83
CA GLY A 114 -8.29 16.30 24.06
C GLY A 114 -7.99 15.67 22.70
N ALA A 115 -6.80 15.11 22.48
CA ALA A 115 -6.49 14.42 21.24
C ALA A 115 -7.48 13.28 20.94
N ASP A 116 -7.80 13.11 19.66
CA ASP A 116 -8.64 12.04 19.09
C ASP A 116 -7.81 11.02 18.29
N SER A 117 -6.57 11.37 17.92
CA SER A 117 -5.66 10.46 17.22
C SER A 117 -4.19 10.76 17.52
N LEU A 118 -3.35 9.73 17.48
CA LEU A 118 -1.89 9.82 17.58
C LEU A 118 -1.23 9.16 16.36
N LYS A 119 -0.46 9.93 15.59
CA LYS A 119 0.57 9.39 14.67
C LYS A 119 1.85 9.14 15.46
N TYR A 120 2.37 7.90 15.39
CA TYR A 120 3.49 7.47 16.22
C TYR A 120 4.65 6.92 15.38
N ASP A 121 5.67 7.75 15.22
CA ASP A 121 6.80 7.57 14.31
C ASP A 121 7.95 6.71 14.86
N ASN A 122 8.99 6.50 14.05
CA ASN A 122 10.05 5.52 14.31
C ASN A 122 11.49 6.08 14.32
N CYS A 123 11.69 7.39 14.18
CA CYS A 123 13.03 7.99 14.25
C CYS A 123 13.67 7.85 15.63
N TYR A 124 15.01 7.87 15.68
CA TYR A 124 15.80 7.82 16.91
C TYR A 124 15.41 6.63 17.82
N SER A 125 15.09 5.49 17.20
CA SER A 125 14.71 4.25 17.89
C SER A 125 15.87 3.61 18.65
N THR A 126 17.10 3.76 18.15
CA THR A 126 18.30 3.10 18.68
C THR A 126 19.21 4.04 19.48
N SER A 127 19.27 5.32 19.11
CA SER A 127 20.06 6.33 19.81
C SER A 127 19.49 7.73 19.58
N ASN A 128 19.97 8.70 20.36
CA ASN A 128 19.64 10.12 20.20
C ASN A 128 20.52 10.85 19.17
N THR A 129 21.46 10.14 18.52
CA THR A 129 22.36 10.69 17.50
C THR A 129 22.11 10.14 16.10
N ASN A 130 21.42 9.00 15.99
CA ASN A 130 21.08 8.38 14.72
C ASN A 130 19.57 8.45 14.48
N MET A 131 19.14 9.38 13.61
CA MET A 131 17.72 9.58 13.32
C MET A 131 17.09 8.34 12.70
N VAL A 132 17.80 7.65 11.80
CA VAL A 132 17.23 6.56 11.01
C VAL A 132 18.22 5.41 10.92
N ASP A 133 17.81 4.27 11.47
CA ASP A 133 18.52 3.00 11.35
C ASP A 133 17.57 1.90 10.90
N TYR A 134 17.38 1.74 9.59
CA TYR A 134 16.46 0.75 9.04
C TYR A 134 16.84 -0.70 9.36
N ASN A 135 18.11 -0.97 9.69
CA ASN A 135 18.64 -2.33 9.80
C ASN A 135 18.68 -2.84 11.24
N SER A 136 18.47 -1.97 12.23
CA SER A 136 18.49 -2.38 13.62
C SER A 136 17.29 -3.25 13.98
N ALA A 137 17.51 -4.21 14.90
CA ALA A 137 16.43 -4.99 15.49
C ALA A 137 15.42 -4.11 16.23
N GLU A 138 15.86 -3.01 16.83
CA GLU A 138 15.01 -2.11 17.61
C GLU A 138 14.05 -1.31 16.70
N THR A 139 14.52 -0.80 15.56
CA THR A 139 13.68 -0.10 14.57
C THR A 139 12.59 -1.01 14.02
N GLY A 140 12.90 -2.29 13.78
CA GLY A 140 11.94 -3.28 13.29
C GLY A 140 11.07 -3.93 14.38
N SER A 141 11.31 -3.62 15.65
CA SER A 141 10.61 -4.24 16.78
C SER A 141 9.22 -3.62 16.99
N SER A 142 8.21 -4.47 17.20
CA SER A 142 6.85 -4.04 17.56
C SER A 142 6.73 -3.52 18.99
N ARG A 143 7.71 -3.80 19.87
CA ARG A 143 7.59 -3.59 21.32
C ARG A 143 7.25 -2.14 21.70
N ARG A 144 7.94 -1.17 21.08
CA ARG A 144 7.73 0.26 21.36
C ARG A 144 6.32 0.73 20.97
N PHE A 145 5.78 0.17 19.88
CA PHE A 145 4.41 0.45 19.44
C PHE A 145 3.36 -0.22 20.35
N VAL A 146 3.62 -1.44 20.83
CA VAL A 146 2.77 -2.13 21.81
C VAL A 146 2.71 -1.36 23.14
N ASN A 147 3.84 -0.82 23.61
CA ASN A 147 3.88 -0.01 24.83
C ASN A 147 2.97 1.23 24.72
N MET A 148 3.08 1.99 23.63
CA MET A 148 2.24 3.17 23.42
C MET A 148 0.76 2.79 23.24
N SER A 149 0.44 1.73 22.50
CA SER A 149 -0.94 1.22 22.40
C SER A 149 -1.54 0.92 23.78
N SER A 150 -0.76 0.24 24.65
CA SER A 150 -1.19 -0.07 26.03
C SER A 150 -1.38 1.21 26.87
N ALA A 151 -0.50 2.20 26.70
CA ALA A 151 -0.60 3.48 27.38
C ALA A 151 -1.85 4.26 26.97
N LEU A 152 -2.15 4.34 25.67
CA LEU A 152 -3.36 4.98 25.14
C LEU A 152 -4.64 4.33 25.68
N ASN A 153 -4.71 3.00 25.65
CA ASN A 153 -5.84 2.23 26.18
C ASN A 153 -6.05 2.38 27.70
N SER A 154 -5.03 2.87 28.42
CA SER A 154 -5.12 3.14 29.86
C SER A 154 -5.60 4.56 30.18
N THR A 155 -5.86 5.38 29.17
CA THR A 155 -6.43 6.72 29.34
C THR A 155 -7.96 6.66 29.33
N TRP A 156 -8.61 7.75 29.75
CA TRP A 156 -10.07 7.87 29.76
C TRP A 156 -10.67 8.24 28.40
N ARG A 157 -9.85 8.40 27.36
CA ARG A 157 -10.23 8.97 26.07
C ARG A 157 -9.86 8.00 24.95
N ASP A 158 -10.78 7.76 24.03
CA ASP A 158 -10.52 6.94 22.86
C ASP A 158 -9.63 7.72 21.86
N ILE A 159 -8.41 7.25 21.66
CA ILE A 159 -7.43 7.87 20.75
C ILE A 159 -7.11 6.86 19.64
N ILE A 160 -7.42 7.23 18.40
CA ILE A 160 -7.07 6.44 17.22
C ILE A 160 -5.54 6.34 17.12
N TYR A 161 -5.01 5.12 17.08
CA TYR A 161 -3.58 4.88 17.03
C TYR A 161 -3.09 4.57 15.62
N GLN A 162 -2.24 5.45 15.09
CA GLN A 162 -1.67 5.36 13.75
C GLN A 162 -0.17 5.07 13.85
N VAL A 163 0.20 3.80 13.68
CA VAL A 163 1.59 3.35 13.73
C VAL A 163 2.34 3.82 12.49
N CYS A 164 3.43 4.57 12.66
CA CYS A 164 4.26 5.11 11.58
C CYS A 164 5.67 4.50 11.63
N GLN A 165 5.77 3.22 11.28
CA GLN A 165 7.03 2.47 11.36
C GLN A 165 7.77 2.30 10.03
N TRP A 166 7.17 2.81 8.94
CA TRP A 166 7.72 2.90 7.58
C TRP A 166 7.84 1.60 6.80
N GLY A 167 7.20 0.50 7.21
CA GLY A 167 7.47 -0.79 6.60
C GLY A 167 8.76 -1.47 7.09
N CYS A 168 9.38 -0.96 8.16
CA CYS A 168 10.54 -1.57 8.81
C CYS A 168 10.16 -2.82 9.61
N GLY A 169 11.10 -3.75 9.71
CA GLY A 169 10.90 -5.02 10.40
C GLY A 169 10.19 -6.05 9.54
N GLN A 170 9.53 -7.01 10.18
CA GLN A 170 8.82 -8.11 9.53
C GLN A 170 7.40 -8.21 10.07
N ASP A 171 6.52 -8.87 9.30
CA ASP A 171 5.20 -9.32 9.71
C ASP A 171 4.28 -8.23 10.27
N ILE A 172 4.41 -7.02 9.73
CA ILE A 172 3.68 -5.81 10.12
C ILE A 172 2.17 -6.03 10.05
N GLY A 173 1.71 -6.66 8.98
CA GLY A 173 0.30 -7.01 8.80
C GLY A 173 -0.21 -8.03 9.83
N GLN A 174 0.65 -8.72 10.57
CA GLN A 174 0.24 -9.64 11.63
C GLN A 174 0.20 -8.95 12.99
N TRP A 175 1.27 -8.24 13.37
CA TRP A 175 1.39 -7.69 14.72
C TRP A 175 0.74 -6.31 14.91
N ALA A 176 0.57 -5.50 13.85
CA ALA A 176 0.01 -4.15 13.98
C ALA A 176 -1.52 -4.11 14.09
N PRO A 177 -2.31 -4.91 13.32
CA PRO A 177 -3.78 -4.85 13.38
C PRO A 177 -4.43 -5.12 14.75
N PRO A 178 -3.84 -5.90 15.67
CA PRO A 178 -4.39 -6.05 17.02
C PRO A 178 -4.19 -4.83 17.94
N ILE A 179 -3.24 -3.95 17.62
CA ILE A 179 -2.82 -2.86 18.53
C ILE A 179 -3.08 -1.46 17.98
N ALA A 180 -3.33 -1.32 16.67
CA ALA A 180 -3.42 -0.04 15.98
C ALA A 180 -4.58 0.00 14.98
N ASN A 181 -5.06 1.21 14.70
CA ASN A 181 -6.14 1.45 13.74
C ASN A 181 -5.65 1.64 12.31
N SER A 182 -4.42 2.14 12.15
CA SER A 182 -3.69 2.10 10.90
C SER A 182 -2.19 1.91 11.12
N TYR A 183 -1.50 1.41 10.11
CA TYR A 183 -0.06 1.12 10.20
C TYR A 183 0.65 1.39 8.87
N ARG A 184 1.63 2.28 8.87
CA ARG A 184 2.44 2.64 7.71
C ARG A 184 3.20 1.42 7.20
N ILE A 185 2.97 1.07 5.94
CA ILE A 185 3.54 -0.14 5.32
C ILE A 185 4.80 0.14 4.51
N SER A 186 5.11 1.41 4.24
CA SER A 186 6.23 1.85 3.41
C SER A 186 6.93 3.07 3.99
N ASN A 187 8.18 3.28 3.57
CA ASN A 187 8.86 4.55 3.75
C ASN A 187 8.08 5.66 3.03
N ASP A 188 8.29 6.88 3.49
CA ASP A 188 7.51 8.06 3.15
C ASP A 188 7.26 8.17 1.65
N ILE A 189 6.05 8.58 1.29
CA ILE A 189 5.74 8.98 -0.07
C ILE A 189 6.60 10.18 -0.45
N THR A 190 7.17 10.15 -1.65
CA THR A 190 7.93 11.26 -2.20
C THR A 190 7.14 11.95 -3.31
N ALA A 191 7.49 13.20 -3.59
CA ALA A 191 6.86 14.02 -4.61
C ALA A 191 7.17 13.50 -6.04
N GLY A 192 6.37 12.54 -6.51
CA GLY A 192 6.38 12.11 -7.92
C GLY A 192 5.83 10.72 -8.16
N TRP A 193 5.53 10.41 -9.43
CA TRP A 193 4.98 9.14 -9.89
C TRP A 193 5.71 7.87 -9.39
N PRO A 194 7.07 7.83 -9.29
CA PRO A 194 7.77 6.62 -8.84
C PRO A 194 7.37 6.14 -7.43
N SER A 195 7.00 7.05 -6.53
CA SER A 195 6.56 6.67 -5.18
C SER A 195 5.18 5.99 -5.20
N ILE A 196 4.30 6.40 -6.12
CA ILE A 196 2.98 5.78 -6.34
C ILE A 196 3.16 4.33 -6.76
N TRP A 197 4.06 4.06 -7.72
CA TRP A 197 4.43 2.71 -8.11
C TRP A 197 5.01 1.91 -6.94
N ARG A 198 6.01 2.47 -6.23
CA ARG A 198 6.69 1.80 -5.11
C ARG A 198 5.70 1.37 -4.02
N ILE A 199 4.82 2.27 -3.58
CA ILE A 199 3.88 2.00 -2.49
C ILE A 199 2.77 1.05 -2.95
N THR A 200 2.30 1.16 -4.20
CA THR A 200 1.33 0.21 -4.77
C THR A 200 1.89 -1.22 -4.81
N ASN A 201 3.20 -1.40 -5.03
CA ASN A 201 3.83 -2.71 -4.96
C ASN A 201 4.11 -3.19 -3.52
N GLN A 202 4.12 -2.29 -2.53
CA GLN A 202 4.21 -2.64 -1.11
C GLN A 202 2.88 -3.15 -0.55
N VAL A 203 1.75 -2.61 -1.00
CA VAL A 203 0.42 -2.92 -0.43
C VAL A 203 -0.12 -4.27 -0.88
N VAL A 204 0.40 -4.84 -1.98
CA VAL A 204 -0.07 -6.10 -2.58
C VAL A 204 -0.36 -7.23 -1.57
N PRO A 205 0.51 -7.57 -0.60
CA PRO A 205 0.22 -8.66 0.33
C PRO A 205 -0.75 -8.27 1.46
N TYR A 206 -1.08 -7.00 1.64
CA TYR A 206 -1.80 -6.54 2.83
C TYR A 206 -3.30 -6.77 2.78
N TRP A 207 -3.88 -7.12 1.63
CA TRP A 207 -5.32 -7.35 1.48
C TRP A 207 -5.90 -8.34 2.51
N LYS A 208 -5.11 -9.35 2.91
CA LYS A 208 -5.48 -10.38 3.89
C LYS A 208 -5.54 -9.89 5.35
N TYR A 209 -4.98 -8.72 5.63
CA TYR A 209 -4.92 -8.13 6.97
C TYR A 209 -5.90 -6.96 7.13
N VAL A 210 -6.48 -6.46 6.04
CA VAL A 210 -7.41 -5.33 6.07
C VAL A 210 -8.75 -5.78 6.64
N ARG A 211 -9.20 -5.05 7.67
CA ARG A 211 -10.51 -5.26 8.30
C ARG A 211 -11.01 -3.94 8.90
N PRO A 212 -12.32 -3.78 9.12
CA PRO A 212 -12.84 -2.65 9.89
C PRO A 212 -12.05 -2.46 11.19
N GLY A 213 -11.50 -1.26 11.37
CA GLY A 213 -10.70 -0.90 12.53
C GLY A 213 -9.20 -1.17 12.43
N ALA A 214 -8.69 -1.75 11.32
CA ALA A 214 -7.25 -1.93 11.09
C ALA A 214 -6.91 -1.86 9.58
N PHE A 215 -6.21 -0.79 9.19
CA PHE A 215 -5.96 -0.50 7.77
C PHE A 215 -4.46 -0.26 7.47
N PRO A 216 -3.91 -0.83 6.38
CA PRO A 216 -2.57 -0.50 5.92
C PRO A 216 -2.56 0.97 5.48
N ASP A 217 -1.59 1.72 5.99
CA ASP A 217 -1.40 3.12 5.67
C ASP A 217 -0.35 3.27 4.57
N MET A 218 -0.84 3.66 3.39
CA MET A 218 -0.03 3.93 2.20
C MET A 218 0.54 5.36 2.20
N ASP A 219 0.51 6.04 3.35
CA ASP A 219 0.96 7.42 3.57
C ASP A 219 0.00 8.50 3.03
N MET A 220 0.31 9.75 3.37
CA MET A 220 -0.52 10.93 3.09
C MET A 220 -0.67 11.23 1.59
N LEU A 221 -1.76 11.91 1.24
CA LEU A 221 -2.08 12.24 -0.13
C LEU A 221 -1.20 13.37 -0.67
N MET A 222 -0.70 13.19 -1.90
CA MET A 222 0.04 14.18 -2.68
C MET A 222 -0.85 15.03 -3.60
N VAL A 223 -2.16 14.76 -3.61
CA VAL A 223 -3.16 15.47 -4.41
C VAL A 223 -3.17 16.97 -4.06
N GLY A 224 -3.05 17.82 -5.08
CA GLY A 224 -3.07 19.28 -4.98
C GLY A 224 -1.77 19.93 -4.54
N LEU A 225 -0.68 19.16 -4.39
CA LEU A 225 0.67 19.68 -4.14
C LEU A 225 1.43 20.06 -5.42
N ASN A 226 0.79 19.94 -6.59
CA ASN A 226 1.36 20.23 -7.90
C ASN A 226 2.65 19.40 -8.18
N LYS A 227 2.62 18.12 -7.79
CA LYS A 227 3.73 17.15 -7.98
C LYS A 227 3.40 16.01 -8.93
N LEU A 228 2.12 15.87 -9.27
CA LEU A 228 1.54 14.84 -10.11
C LEU A 228 0.65 15.52 -11.14
N THR A 229 0.50 14.91 -12.32
CA THR A 229 -0.54 15.34 -13.27
C THR A 229 -1.93 15.03 -12.71
N THR A 230 -2.98 15.67 -13.25
CA THR A 230 -4.37 15.40 -12.81
C THR A 230 -4.74 13.91 -12.91
N GLU A 231 -4.29 13.20 -13.95
CA GLU A 231 -4.55 11.76 -14.10
C GLU A 231 -3.77 10.95 -13.06
N GLU A 232 -2.51 11.30 -12.78
CA GLU A 232 -1.73 10.66 -11.71
C GLU A 232 -2.33 10.94 -10.32
N GLU A 233 -2.91 12.13 -10.08
CA GLU A 233 -3.64 12.42 -8.85
C GLU A 233 -4.90 11.55 -8.71
N ARG A 234 -5.66 11.34 -9.80
CA ARG A 234 -6.80 10.41 -9.82
C ARG A 234 -6.33 8.99 -9.56
N PHE A 235 -5.25 8.57 -10.20
CA PHE A 235 -4.65 7.25 -9.99
C PHE A 235 -4.26 7.06 -8.52
N HIS A 236 -3.50 7.99 -7.96
CA HIS A 236 -3.05 7.96 -6.57
C HIS A 236 -4.23 7.93 -5.60
N PHE A 237 -5.19 8.85 -5.72
CA PHE A 237 -6.35 8.88 -4.84
C PHE A 237 -7.20 7.60 -4.96
N GLY A 238 -7.41 7.12 -6.17
CA GLY A 238 -8.17 5.89 -6.44
C GLY A 238 -7.48 4.64 -5.89
N MET A 239 -6.16 4.50 -6.06
CA MET A 239 -5.42 3.36 -5.50
C MET A 239 -5.44 3.35 -3.98
N TRP A 240 -5.27 4.51 -3.33
CA TRP A 240 -5.37 4.61 -1.87
C TRP A 240 -6.78 4.29 -1.39
N ALA A 241 -7.80 4.77 -2.13
CA ALA A 241 -9.19 4.53 -1.81
C ALA A 241 -9.57 3.05 -1.87
N ILE A 242 -9.26 2.34 -2.96
CA ILE A 242 -9.63 0.92 -3.09
C ILE A 242 -8.89 0.05 -2.07
N ASN A 243 -7.62 0.35 -1.76
CA ASN A 243 -6.82 -0.37 -0.76
C ASN A 243 -7.16 -0.01 0.69
N LYS A 244 -8.20 0.80 0.92
CA LYS A 244 -8.68 1.21 2.25
C LYS A 244 -7.64 1.96 3.09
N SER A 245 -6.64 2.56 2.44
CA SER A 245 -5.68 3.43 3.13
C SER A 245 -6.41 4.61 3.77
N PRO A 246 -5.94 5.13 4.91
CA PRO A 246 -6.36 6.44 5.38
C PRO A 246 -6.22 7.49 4.27
N LEU A 247 -7.30 8.22 3.99
CA LEU A 247 -7.27 9.35 3.07
C LEU A 247 -6.96 10.62 3.88
N ILE A 248 -5.67 10.95 3.97
CA ILE A 248 -5.15 12.09 4.73
C ILE A 248 -4.62 13.14 3.74
N ILE A 249 -5.29 14.28 3.65
CA ILE A 249 -4.93 15.39 2.77
C ILE A 249 -3.61 16.01 3.26
N GLY A 250 -2.66 16.23 2.34
CA GLY A 250 -1.38 16.87 2.63
C GLY A 250 -1.23 18.31 2.11
N MET A 251 -2.15 18.78 1.25
CA MET A 251 -2.13 20.14 0.71
C MET A 251 -2.78 21.17 1.64
N PRO A 252 -2.48 22.47 1.51
CA PRO A 252 -3.26 23.52 2.15
C PRO A 252 -4.74 23.45 1.74
N THR A 253 -5.65 23.56 2.69
CA THR A 253 -7.11 23.50 2.43
C THR A 253 -7.71 24.86 2.07
N THR A 254 -6.93 25.93 2.19
CA THR A 254 -7.30 27.31 1.84
C THR A 254 -6.33 27.86 0.81
N GLY A 255 -6.79 28.78 -0.05
CA GLY A 255 -5.98 29.38 -1.10
C GLY A 255 -6.31 28.81 -2.48
N SER A 256 -5.44 29.07 -3.47
CA SER A 256 -5.62 28.63 -4.85
C SER A 256 -5.27 27.15 -5.02
N THR A 257 -6.08 26.25 -4.46
CA THR A 257 -6.08 24.85 -4.90
C THR A 257 -6.52 24.77 -6.35
N ALA A 258 -5.78 24.02 -7.18
CA ALA A 258 -6.22 23.71 -8.53
C ALA A 258 -7.62 23.06 -8.44
N SER A 259 -8.62 23.64 -9.11
CA SER A 259 -10.01 23.20 -9.05
C SER A 259 -10.16 21.71 -9.38
N ALA A 260 -9.28 21.17 -10.23
CA ALA A 260 -9.19 19.76 -10.56
C ALA A 260 -8.86 18.88 -9.34
N SER A 261 -7.81 19.19 -8.57
CA SER A 261 -7.40 18.40 -7.39
C SER A 261 -8.48 18.38 -6.31
N MET A 262 -9.16 19.52 -6.11
CA MET A 262 -10.29 19.58 -5.18
C MET A 262 -11.46 18.70 -5.63
N SER A 263 -11.71 18.58 -6.94
CA SER A 263 -12.75 17.68 -7.46
C SER A 263 -12.42 16.19 -7.21
N ILE A 264 -11.13 15.84 -7.24
CA ILE A 264 -10.64 14.48 -6.94
C ILE A 264 -10.91 14.16 -5.47
N LEU A 265 -10.47 15.04 -4.55
CA LEU A 265 -10.70 14.88 -3.11
C LEU A 265 -12.18 14.93 -2.73
N LYS A 266 -13.05 15.51 -3.56
CA LYS A 266 -14.49 15.57 -3.32
C LYS A 266 -15.29 14.48 -4.02
N ASN A 267 -14.66 13.53 -4.72
CA ASN A 267 -15.38 12.49 -5.42
C ASN A 267 -16.04 11.51 -4.44
N LYS A 268 -17.36 11.68 -4.26
CA LYS A 268 -18.17 10.89 -3.33
C LYS A 268 -18.18 9.40 -3.64
N GLU A 269 -18.10 9.00 -4.91
CA GLU A 269 -18.15 7.59 -5.28
C GLU A 269 -16.83 6.88 -4.97
N VAL A 270 -15.68 7.54 -5.21
CA VAL A 270 -14.37 7.01 -4.79
C VAL A 270 -14.25 6.93 -3.28
N ILE A 271 -14.71 7.97 -2.57
CA ILE A 271 -14.79 7.97 -1.10
C ILE A 271 -15.69 6.85 -0.60
N ALA A 272 -16.86 6.63 -1.22
CA ALA A 272 -17.77 5.55 -0.84
C ALA A 272 -17.14 4.16 -1.01
N ILE A 273 -16.25 3.97 -1.99
CA ILE A 273 -15.46 2.75 -2.08
C ILE A 273 -14.54 2.63 -0.88
N ASN A 274 -13.77 3.66 -0.54
CA ASN A 274 -12.87 3.64 0.63
C ASN A 274 -13.64 3.38 1.95
N GLN A 275 -14.82 3.97 2.09
CA GLN A 275 -15.68 3.89 3.28
C GLN A 275 -16.68 2.71 3.24
N ASP A 276 -16.55 1.80 2.28
CA ASP A 276 -17.45 0.65 2.17
C ASP A 276 -17.37 -0.23 3.43
N SER A 277 -18.54 -0.57 3.98
CA SER A 277 -18.68 -1.25 5.28
C SER A 277 -18.04 -2.63 5.36
N LEU A 278 -17.77 -3.29 4.23
CA LEU A 278 -17.07 -4.57 4.22
C LEU A 278 -15.60 -4.44 4.65
N GLY A 279 -14.99 -3.27 4.46
CA GLY A 279 -13.62 -2.98 4.86
C GLY A 279 -12.57 -3.90 4.21
N GLN A 280 -12.85 -4.47 3.04
CA GLN A 280 -11.93 -5.37 2.32
C GLN A 280 -11.16 -4.63 1.22
N ALA A 281 -9.84 -4.82 1.18
CA ALA A 281 -9.00 -4.31 0.10
C ALA A 281 -8.99 -5.29 -1.11
N PRO A 282 -8.73 -4.79 -2.34
CA PRO A 282 -8.62 -5.62 -3.52
C PRO A 282 -7.31 -6.41 -3.55
N GLN A 283 -7.30 -7.44 -4.39
CA GLN A 283 -6.09 -8.15 -4.79
C GLN A 283 -5.61 -7.66 -6.15
N LEU A 284 -4.29 -7.70 -6.38
CA LEU A 284 -3.72 -7.66 -7.73
C LEU A 284 -3.95 -9.02 -8.39
N LEU A 285 -4.91 -9.11 -9.31
CA LEU A 285 -5.32 -10.37 -9.93
C LEU A 285 -4.47 -10.73 -11.14
N ARG A 286 -4.02 -9.72 -11.90
CA ARG A 286 -3.25 -9.90 -13.13
C ARG A 286 -2.32 -8.71 -13.34
N ARG A 287 -1.10 -9.01 -13.80
CA ARG A 287 -0.10 -8.01 -14.20
C ARG A 287 0.44 -8.30 -15.60
N TYR A 288 0.36 -7.30 -16.46
CA TYR A 288 0.93 -7.32 -17.79
C TYR A 288 2.16 -6.44 -17.82
N THR A 289 3.33 -6.98 -17.44
CA THR A 289 4.55 -6.18 -17.24
C THR A 289 5.10 -5.53 -18.52
N ILE A 290 4.92 -6.16 -19.69
CA ILE A 290 5.42 -5.62 -20.96
C ILE A 290 4.43 -4.60 -21.53
N GLU A 291 3.13 -4.88 -21.38
CA GLU A 291 2.04 -3.99 -21.75
C GLU A 291 1.87 -2.84 -20.73
N GLU A 292 2.43 -2.99 -19.53
CA GLU A 292 2.42 -2.02 -18.43
C GLU A 292 1.00 -1.64 -17.98
N TYR A 293 0.18 -2.66 -17.69
CA TYR A 293 -1.09 -2.46 -16.99
C TYR A 293 -1.40 -3.58 -15.99
N ASP A 294 -2.16 -3.23 -14.95
CA ASP A 294 -2.59 -4.14 -13.89
C ASP A 294 -4.11 -4.20 -13.77
N ILE A 295 -4.63 -5.35 -13.32
CA ILE A 295 -6.04 -5.55 -12.97
C ILE A 295 -6.12 -5.86 -11.48
N TRP A 296 -6.85 -5.01 -10.76
CA TRP A 296 -7.17 -5.17 -9.35
C TRP A 296 -8.65 -5.44 -9.17
N ALA A 297 -9.04 -6.30 -8.24
CA ALA A 297 -10.44 -6.41 -7.85
C ALA A 297 -10.63 -6.80 -6.39
N GLY A 298 -11.73 -6.34 -5.80
CA GLY A 298 -12.07 -6.60 -4.40
C GLY A 298 -13.57 -6.47 -4.15
N ASN A 299 -14.07 -7.22 -3.18
CA ASN A 299 -15.47 -7.18 -2.83
C ASN A 299 -15.82 -5.86 -2.15
N LEU A 300 -17.05 -5.42 -2.39
CA LEU A 300 -17.72 -4.35 -1.66
C LEU A 300 -19.01 -4.91 -1.06
N SER A 301 -19.56 -4.20 -0.07
CA SER A 301 -20.87 -4.47 0.50
C SER A 301 -21.98 -4.55 -0.57
N SER A 302 -23.04 -5.29 -0.26
CA SER A 302 -24.19 -5.52 -1.15
C SER A 302 -23.84 -6.28 -2.43
N ASN A 303 -22.97 -7.29 -2.33
CA ASN A 303 -22.57 -8.18 -3.44
C ASN A 303 -22.06 -7.41 -4.69
N ARG A 304 -21.34 -6.31 -4.44
CA ARG A 304 -20.67 -5.52 -5.46
C ARG A 304 -19.20 -5.86 -5.51
N LEU A 305 -18.55 -5.51 -6.62
CA LEU A 305 -17.11 -5.67 -6.81
C LEU A 305 -16.53 -4.35 -7.30
N VAL A 306 -15.43 -3.87 -6.70
CA VAL A 306 -14.61 -2.82 -7.31
C VAL A 306 -13.58 -3.47 -8.22
N VAL A 307 -13.38 -2.90 -9.41
CA VAL A 307 -12.34 -3.30 -10.36
C VAL A 307 -11.50 -2.07 -10.72
N GLY A 308 -10.18 -2.16 -10.54
CA GLY A 308 -9.22 -1.15 -10.95
C GLY A 308 -8.45 -1.60 -12.18
N LEU A 309 -8.57 -0.87 -13.28
CA LEU A 309 -7.78 -1.04 -14.49
C LEU A 309 -6.71 0.06 -14.52
N ALA A 310 -5.47 -0.31 -14.21
CA ALA A 310 -4.36 0.61 -13.99
C ALA A 310 -3.44 0.65 -15.20
N ASN A 311 -3.40 1.76 -15.94
CA ASN A 311 -2.41 2.00 -16.98
C ASN A 311 -1.13 2.59 -16.35
N TRP A 312 -0.02 1.86 -16.39
CA TRP A 312 1.27 2.33 -15.90
C TRP A 312 2.15 2.99 -16.98
N ARG A 313 1.72 2.98 -18.24
CA ARG A 313 2.45 3.62 -19.35
C ARG A 313 2.37 5.13 -19.26
N ASN A 314 3.46 5.77 -19.69
CA ASN A 314 3.52 7.19 -20.05
C ASN A 314 2.77 7.52 -21.36
N ALA A 315 1.88 6.64 -21.84
CA ALA A 315 1.13 6.80 -23.08
C ALA A 315 -0.26 6.18 -22.97
N PRO A 316 -1.24 6.64 -23.78
CA PRO A 316 -2.52 5.97 -23.87
C PRO A 316 -2.38 4.52 -24.36
N GLN A 317 -3.21 3.62 -23.85
CA GLN A 317 -3.27 2.23 -24.32
C GLN A 317 -4.66 1.61 -24.19
N SER A 318 -4.91 0.58 -25.00
CA SER A 318 -6.09 -0.29 -24.86
C SER A 318 -5.85 -1.32 -23.76
N VAL A 319 -6.75 -1.38 -22.78
CA VAL A 319 -6.75 -2.35 -21.68
C VAL A 319 -7.96 -3.26 -21.82
N THR A 320 -7.76 -4.56 -21.63
CA THR A 320 -8.84 -5.56 -21.70
C THR A 320 -8.95 -6.33 -20.40
N LEU A 321 -10.19 -6.47 -19.91
CA LEU A 321 -10.58 -7.30 -18.79
C LEU A 321 -11.44 -8.45 -19.31
N ASN A 322 -10.97 -9.69 -19.22
CA ASN A 322 -11.83 -10.86 -19.40
C ASN A 322 -12.56 -11.16 -18.08
N LEU A 323 -13.86 -10.94 -18.03
CA LEU A 323 -14.63 -11.06 -16.79
C LEU A 323 -14.62 -12.50 -16.24
N ALA A 324 -14.67 -13.48 -17.13
CA ALA A 324 -14.81 -14.87 -16.74
C ALA A 324 -13.50 -15.45 -16.18
N SER A 325 -12.38 -15.26 -16.89
CA SER A 325 -11.09 -15.85 -16.53
C SER A 325 -10.33 -15.07 -15.47
N VAL A 326 -10.61 -13.77 -15.30
CA VAL A 326 -9.96 -12.92 -14.29
C VAL A 326 -10.81 -12.79 -13.04
N LEU A 327 -12.13 -12.64 -13.16
CA LEU A 327 -13.02 -12.37 -12.02
C LEU A 327 -13.96 -13.54 -11.67
N GLY A 328 -14.06 -14.58 -12.50
CA GLY A 328 -15.07 -15.61 -12.35
C GLY A 328 -16.50 -15.12 -12.63
N VAL A 329 -16.63 -14.02 -13.39
CA VAL A 329 -17.91 -13.35 -13.66
C VAL A 329 -18.36 -13.62 -15.11
N ALA A 330 -19.59 -14.10 -15.29
CA ALA A 330 -20.20 -14.26 -16.62
C ALA A 330 -20.68 -12.92 -17.18
N SER A 331 -21.37 -12.14 -16.35
CA SER A 331 -21.83 -10.80 -16.68
C SER A 331 -22.11 -9.98 -15.43
N ALA A 332 -22.06 -8.65 -15.56
CA ALA A 332 -22.43 -7.70 -14.51
C ALA A 332 -22.89 -6.37 -15.10
N THR A 333 -23.59 -5.56 -14.31
CA THR A 333 -23.77 -4.13 -14.62
C THR A 333 -22.57 -3.36 -14.11
N ALA A 334 -21.95 -2.54 -14.95
CA ALA A 334 -20.77 -1.76 -14.61
C ALA A 334 -21.07 -0.26 -14.59
N ARG A 335 -20.44 0.45 -13.64
CA ARG A 335 -20.42 1.91 -13.55
C ARG A 335 -18.97 2.40 -13.49
N ASP A 336 -18.63 3.39 -14.32
CA ASP A 336 -17.36 4.10 -14.27
C ASP A 336 -17.43 5.23 -13.23
N ILE A 337 -16.62 5.09 -12.19
CA ILE A 337 -16.66 5.91 -10.98
C ILE A 337 -16.04 7.29 -11.20
N TRP A 338 -15.03 7.39 -12.06
CA TRP A 338 -14.40 8.67 -12.36
C TRP A 338 -15.22 9.51 -13.34
N LYS A 339 -15.94 8.85 -14.24
CA LYS A 339 -16.85 9.51 -15.19
C LYS A 339 -18.25 9.72 -14.63
N ALA A 340 -18.59 9.06 -13.53
CA ALA A 340 -19.94 9.01 -12.96
C ALA A 340 -21.00 8.54 -13.97
N THR A 341 -20.63 7.59 -14.83
CA THR A 341 -21.47 7.09 -15.92
C THR A 341 -21.71 5.58 -15.80
N ASP A 342 -22.95 5.15 -16.01
CA ASP A 342 -23.26 3.74 -16.13
C ASP A 342 -22.79 3.23 -17.50
N VAL A 343 -21.89 2.25 -17.47
CA VAL A 343 -21.38 1.56 -18.68
C VAL A 343 -22.45 0.60 -19.22
N GLY A 344 -23.34 0.13 -18.36
CA GLY A 344 -24.38 -0.84 -18.69
C GLY A 344 -23.95 -2.28 -18.40
N ARG A 345 -24.63 -3.24 -19.03
CA ARG A 345 -24.31 -4.66 -18.86
C ARG A 345 -23.07 -5.03 -19.67
N ILE A 346 -22.08 -5.63 -19.01
CA ILE A 346 -20.86 -6.15 -19.62
C ILE A 346 -20.78 -7.67 -19.42
N SER A 347 -20.17 -8.37 -20.37
CA SER A 347 -19.96 -9.82 -20.38
C SER A 347 -18.80 -10.18 -21.31
N GLY A 348 -18.11 -11.28 -21.04
CA GLY A 348 -16.94 -11.67 -21.85
C GLY A 348 -15.76 -10.72 -21.65
N ASP A 349 -15.25 -10.15 -22.75
CA ASP A 349 -14.18 -9.15 -22.72
C ASP A 349 -14.75 -7.73 -22.62
N TYR A 350 -14.24 -6.97 -21.66
CA TYR A 350 -14.43 -5.52 -21.56
C TYR A 350 -13.14 -4.83 -21.96
N THR A 351 -13.14 -4.12 -23.09
CA THR A 351 -11.99 -3.37 -23.61
C THR A 351 -12.26 -1.87 -23.55
N THR A 352 -11.27 -1.11 -23.10
CA THR A 352 -11.34 0.35 -22.91
C THR A 352 -10.01 1.00 -23.25
N SER A 353 -10.03 2.24 -23.72
CA SER A 353 -8.82 3.03 -23.95
C SER A 353 -8.56 3.92 -22.73
N LEU A 354 -7.38 3.76 -22.14
CA LEU A 354 -6.93 4.53 -20.98
C LEU A 354 -5.84 5.51 -21.40
N ALA A 355 -5.90 6.75 -20.93
CA ALA A 355 -4.83 7.73 -21.06
C ALA A 355 -3.58 7.30 -20.27
N ALA A 356 -2.44 7.96 -20.52
CA ALA A 356 -1.22 7.77 -19.75
C ALA A 356 -1.50 7.91 -18.25
N HIS A 357 -1.02 6.96 -17.44
CA HIS A 357 -1.19 6.95 -15.98
C HIS A 357 -2.64 6.98 -15.48
N GLN A 358 -3.61 6.63 -16.32
CA GLN A 358 -5.01 6.59 -15.92
C GLN A 358 -5.33 5.30 -15.14
N LEU A 359 -6.05 5.47 -14.03
CA LEU A 359 -6.76 4.40 -13.33
C LEU A 359 -8.25 4.51 -13.64
N GLN A 360 -8.81 3.52 -14.34
CA GLN A 360 -10.27 3.39 -14.40
C GLN A 360 -10.76 2.57 -13.21
N LEU A 361 -11.73 3.11 -12.48
CA LEU A 361 -12.43 2.40 -11.42
C LEU A 361 -13.83 2.04 -11.91
N LEU A 362 -14.12 0.74 -11.94
CA LEU A 362 -15.44 0.21 -12.20
C LEU A 362 -16.03 -0.35 -10.91
N VAL A 363 -17.31 -0.08 -10.66
CA VAL A 363 -18.08 -0.86 -9.68
C VAL A 363 -19.03 -1.76 -10.45
N LEU A 364 -18.92 -3.05 -10.19
CA LEU A 364 -19.79 -4.08 -10.73
C LEU A 364 -20.90 -4.40 -9.74
N SER A 365 -22.11 -4.57 -10.26
CA SER A 365 -23.32 -4.96 -9.52
C SER A 365 -24.14 -5.94 -10.36
N ASN A 366 -25.20 -6.52 -9.79
CA ASN A 366 -26.02 -7.55 -10.47
C ASN A 366 -25.16 -8.67 -11.08
N ILE A 367 -24.17 -9.12 -10.32
CA ILE A 367 -23.12 -10.02 -10.80
C ILE A 367 -23.70 -11.42 -10.98
N THR A 368 -23.56 -11.95 -12.19
CA THR A 368 -23.77 -13.37 -12.47
C THR A 368 -22.41 -14.05 -12.52
N PHE A 369 -22.11 -14.88 -11.52
CA PHE A 369 -20.86 -15.63 -11.48
C PHE A 369 -20.91 -16.82 -12.46
N ASN A 370 -19.76 -17.15 -13.03
CA ASN A 370 -19.53 -18.38 -13.76
C ASN A 370 -18.23 -19.02 -13.27
N ALA A 371 -18.34 -19.74 -12.15
CA ALA A 371 -17.20 -20.39 -11.51
C ALA A 371 -16.55 -21.47 -12.39
N MET A 372 -17.27 -22.01 -13.39
CA MET A 372 -16.70 -22.99 -14.32
C MET A 372 -15.66 -22.39 -15.28
N SER A 373 -15.61 -21.05 -15.39
CA SER A 373 -14.70 -20.34 -16.29
C SER A 373 -13.40 -19.87 -15.64
N ILE A 374 -13.23 -20.08 -14.33
CA ILE A 374 -11.97 -19.77 -13.67
C ILE A 374 -10.95 -20.83 -14.12
N PRO A 375 -9.80 -20.43 -14.68
CA PRO A 375 -8.77 -21.36 -15.13
C PRO A 375 -8.36 -22.33 -14.01
N LYS A 376 -8.32 -23.63 -14.33
CA LYS A 376 -8.00 -24.69 -13.39
C LYS A 376 -6.57 -25.16 -13.58
N THR A 377 -5.96 -25.61 -12.49
CA THR A 377 -4.61 -26.18 -12.51
C THR A 377 -4.58 -27.46 -13.35
N THR A 378 -3.75 -27.44 -14.39
CA THR A 378 -3.45 -28.61 -15.24
C THR A 378 -2.14 -29.30 -14.83
N GLY A 379 -1.29 -28.58 -14.08
CA GLY A 379 -0.06 -29.12 -13.51
C GLY A 379 0.57 -28.15 -12.51
N THR A 380 1.28 -28.71 -11.53
CA THR A 380 1.95 -27.98 -10.45
C THR A 380 3.42 -28.35 -10.41
N TYR A 381 4.29 -27.34 -10.31
CA TYR A 381 5.73 -27.49 -10.44
C TYR A 381 6.43 -26.68 -9.33
N TYR A 382 7.02 -27.38 -8.36
CA TYR A 382 7.62 -26.73 -7.19
C TYR A 382 9.14 -26.65 -7.27
N ALA A 383 9.71 -25.69 -6.55
CA ALA A 383 11.14 -25.45 -6.46
C ALA A 383 11.99 -26.73 -6.35
N ALA A 384 11.57 -27.71 -5.56
CA ALA A 384 12.26 -28.99 -5.36
C ALA A 384 12.38 -29.87 -6.62
N THR A 385 11.50 -29.69 -7.63
CA THR A 385 11.53 -30.48 -8.87
C THR A 385 12.32 -29.81 -9.99
N ALA A 386 12.84 -28.60 -9.77
CA ALA A 386 13.59 -27.86 -10.78
C ALA A 386 15.04 -28.34 -10.90
N ASN A 387 15.59 -28.27 -12.11
CA ASN A 387 17.02 -28.31 -12.33
C ASN A 387 17.56 -26.86 -12.26
N ALA A 388 18.23 -26.53 -11.16
CA ALA A 388 18.73 -25.20 -10.86
C ALA A 388 20.26 -25.14 -10.98
N THR A 389 20.79 -24.14 -11.70
CA THR A 389 22.24 -23.98 -11.95
C THR A 389 22.78 -22.67 -11.39
N GLY A 390 24.11 -22.53 -11.34
CA GLY A 390 24.77 -21.25 -11.03
C GLY A 390 24.82 -20.87 -9.54
N GLY A 391 24.84 -21.86 -8.64
CA GLY A 391 25.00 -21.62 -7.18
C GLY A 391 23.69 -21.34 -6.42
N THR A 392 22.55 -21.54 -7.07
CA THR A 392 21.22 -21.48 -6.46
C THR A 392 21.07 -22.50 -5.32
N LYS A 393 20.21 -22.19 -4.35
CA LYS A 393 19.89 -23.09 -3.23
C LYS A 393 18.40 -23.38 -3.19
N VAL A 394 18.03 -24.64 -2.99
CA VAL A 394 16.66 -25.06 -2.70
C VAL A 394 16.54 -25.29 -1.20
N THR A 395 15.89 -24.38 -0.49
CA THR A 395 15.74 -24.50 0.96
C THR A 395 14.58 -23.66 1.48
N CYS A 396 13.86 -24.18 2.46
CA CYS A 396 12.98 -23.41 3.33
C CYS A 396 12.73 -24.22 4.61
N ALA A 397 12.47 -23.57 5.74
CA ALA A 397 12.12 -24.28 6.97
C ALA A 397 10.68 -24.83 6.89
N LYS A 398 10.37 -25.83 7.73
CA LYS A 398 9.02 -26.39 7.84
C LYS A 398 8.01 -25.28 8.16
N GLY A 399 6.89 -25.25 7.43
CA GLY A 399 5.81 -24.26 7.63
C GLY A 399 6.06 -22.89 6.98
N GLN A 400 7.19 -22.69 6.31
CA GLN A 400 7.49 -21.49 5.53
C GLN A 400 7.37 -21.77 4.02
N CYS A 401 7.38 -20.74 3.17
CA CYS A 401 7.38 -20.87 1.70
C CYS A 401 6.23 -21.75 1.16
N ALA A 402 5.02 -21.55 1.64
CA ALA A 402 3.83 -22.25 1.13
C ALA A 402 3.63 -21.97 -0.38
N PRO A 403 2.98 -22.85 -1.14
CA PRO A 403 2.48 -24.16 -0.71
C PRO A 403 3.56 -25.25 -0.68
N SER A 404 4.72 -25.05 -1.31
CA SER A 404 5.69 -26.12 -1.54
C SER A 404 6.60 -26.42 -0.35
N GLN A 405 6.68 -25.53 0.64
CA GLN A 405 7.66 -25.57 1.72
C GLN A 405 9.12 -25.60 1.24
N SER A 406 9.36 -25.07 0.04
CA SER A 406 10.67 -24.94 -0.57
C SER A 406 10.71 -23.70 -1.46
N LYS A 407 11.88 -23.08 -1.59
CA LYS A 407 12.08 -22.03 -2.59
C LYS A 407 13.48 -22.10 -3.15
N ILE A 408 13.64 -21.62 -4.37
CA ILE A 408 14.92 -21.42 -5.01
C ILE A 408 15.36 -19.99 -4.76
N THR A 409 16.49 -19.84 -4.08
CA THR A 409 17.11 -18.55 -3.78
C THR A 409 18.36 -18.31 -4.62
N GLY A 410 18.78 -17.05 -4.73
CA GLY A 410 20.04 -16.68 -5.40
C GLY A 410 19.93 -16.68 -6.93
N ILE A 411 18.74 -16.45 -7.47
CA ILE A 411 18.49 -16.35 -8.91
C ILE A 411 19.07 -15.02 -9.40
N THR A 412 20.23 -15.10 -10.07
CA THR A 412 20.99 -13.96 -10.62
C THR A 412 21.29 -14.15 -12.10
N GLY A 413 21.98 -13.20 -12.75
CA GLY A 413 22.25 -13.21 -14.19
C GLY A 413 23.04 -14.43 -14.70
N THR A 414 23.68 -15.20 -13.83
CA THR A 414 24.44 -16.42 -14.17
C THR A 414 23.69 -17.72 -13.87
N THR A 415 22.44 -17.63 -13.42
CA THR A 415 21.62 -18.78 -12.99
C THR A 415 20.53 -19.11 -14.00
N SER A 416 20.11 -20.36 -14.01
CA SER A 416 18.97 -20.84 -14.80
C SER A 416 18.18 -21.86 -14.01
N ILE A 417 16.86 -21.65 -13.92
CA ILE A 417 15.95 -22.57 -13.23
C ILE A 417 15.08 -23.26 -14.26
N THR A 418 15.36 -24.53 -14.53
CA THR A 418 14.65 -25.31 -15.55
C THR A 418 13.65 -26.25 -14.92
N PHE A 419 12.40 -26.17 -15.38
CA PHE A 419 11.37 -27.18 -15.17
C PHE A 419 11.16 -27.94 -16.48
N SER A 420 11.38 -29.24 -16.44
CA SER A 420 11.10 -30.15 -17.56
C SER A 420 9.72 -30.79 -17.38
N ASN A 421 9.19 -31.36 -18.45
CA ASN A 421 7.94 -32.14 -18.44
C ASN A 421 6.73 -31.32 -17.96
N VAL A 422 6.73 -30.03 -18.30
CA VAL A 422 5.61 -29.13 -18.02
C VAL A 422 4.48 -29.43 -19.00
N ARG A 423 3.32 -29.85 -18.47
CA ARG A 423 2.17 -30.33 -19.25
C ARG A 423 1.13 -29.22 -19.38
N THR A 424 0.43 -29.23 -20.51
CA THR A 424 -0.67 -28.32 -20.84
C THR A 424 -1.84 -29.15 -21.36
N GLY A 425 -3.07 -28.84 -20.95
CA GLY A 425 -4.28 -29.60 -21.32
C GLY A 425 -4.85 -29.24 -22.69
N THR A 426 -4.57 -28.03 -23.20
CA THR A 426 -5.11 -27.48 -24.45
C THR A 426 -4.00 -27.18 -25.48
N PRO A 427 -4.31 -27.07 -26.79
CA PRO A 427 -3.32 -26.95 -27.87
C PRO A 427 -2.33 -25.76 -27.77
N ALA A 428 -1.26 -25.82 -28.58
CA ALA A 428 -0.04 -24.99 -28.55
C ALA A 428 -0.24 -23.49 -28.83
N THR A 429 -1.36 -23.13 -29.47
CA THR A 429 -1.51 -21.83 -30.14
C THR A 429 -1.92 -20.69 -29.20
N THR A 430 -2.18 -20.98 -27.92
CA THR A 430 -2.63 -19.99 -26.93
C THR A 430 -1.54 -19.72 -25.90
N LYS A 431 -1.36 -18.43 -25.55
CA LYS A 431 -0.69 -18.06 -24.29
C LYS A 431 -1.30 -18.88 -23.14
N LYS A 432 -0.46 -19.36 -22.24
CA LYS A 432 -0.88 -20.09 -21.03
C LYS A 432 -0.80 -19.17 -19.83
N LEU A 433 -1.71 -19.36 -18.89
CA LEU A 433 -1.67 -18.61 -17.65
C LEU A 433 -0.84 -19.37 -16.63
N LEU A 434 0.18 -18.73 -16.08
CA LEU A 434 0.95 -19.28 -14.97
C LEU A 434 0.57 -18.57 -13.68
N ALA A 435 0.24 -19.35 -12.64
CA ALA A 435 0.16 -18.90 -11.25
C ALA A 435 1.51 -19.13 -10.60
N ILE A 436 2.33 -18.08 -10.46
CA ILE A 436 3.69 -18.18 -9.93
C ILE A 436 3.67 -17.87 -8.44
N ASP A 437 4.11 -18.82 -7.63
CA ASP A 437 4.37 -18.62 -6.20
C ASP A 437 5.81 -18.15 -6.02
N PHE A 438 5.99 -17.03 -5.34
CA PHE A 438 7.29 -16.38 -5.18
C PHE A 438 7.43 -15.72 -3.80
N CYS A 439 8.68 -15.53 -3.35
CA CYS A 439 8.98 -14.69 -2.21
C CYS A 439 9.78 -13.46 -2.65
N ASN A 440 9.27 -12.27 -2.33
CA ASN A 440 9.94 -11.00 -2.49
C ASN A 440 9.68 -10.13 -1.26
N TYR A 441 10.73 -9.83 -0.50
CA TYR A 441 10.67 -8.89 0.62
C TYR A 441 11.74 -7.80 0.47
N ASP A 442 11.99 -7.38 -0.77
CA ASP A 442 12.92 -6.30 -1.09
C ASP A 442 12.25 -4.93 -0.90
N VAL A 443 11.94 -4.63 0.37
CA VAL A 443 11.35 -3.35 0.77
C VAL A 443 12.41 -2.26 0.65
N ALA A 444 12.18 -1.30 -0.24
CA ALA A 444 13.04 -0.16 -0.51
C ALA A 444 12.96 0.88 0.62
N LEU A 445 13.55 0.57 1.78
CA LEU A 445 13.62 1.50 2.91
C LEU A 445 14.63 2.63 2.61
N GLY A 446 15.92 2.29 2.51
CA GLY A 446 16.97 3.29 2.23
C GLY A 446 16.92 3.86 0.81
N SER A 447 16.45 3.09 -0.17
CA SER A 447 16.38 3.49 -1.58
C SER A 447 15.05 4.15 -1.97
N ALA A 448 14.09 4.33 -1.05
CA ALA A 448 12.82 5.02 -1.33
C ALA A 448 13.02 6.42 -1.94
N TRP A 449 14.12 7.08 -1.58
CA TRP A 449 14.49 8.43 -2.00
C TRP A 449 15.27 8.47 -3.33
N SER A 450 15.76 7.33 -3.81
CA SER A 450 16.69 7.23 -4.94
C SER A 450 16.27 6.20 -6.00
N GLY A 451 14.97 5.89 -6.07
CA GLY A 451 14.39 5.08 -7.16
C GLY A 451 14.14 3.61 -6.82
N GLY A 452 14.16 3.23 -5.53
CA GLY A 452 13.69 1.92 -5.10
C GLY A 452 12.22 1.69 -5.50
N THR A 453 11.87 0.45 -5.84
CA THR A 453 10.59 0.14 -6.50
C THR A 453 9.69 -0.80 -5.72
N ASN A 454 10.19 -1.43 -4.63
CA ASN A 454 9.52 -2.54 -3.94
C ASN A 454 9.17 -3.72 -4.88
N THR A 455 10.00 -3.91 -5.91
CA THR A 455 9.79 -4.98 -6.89
C THR A 455 11.10 -5.66 -7.25
N ARG A 456 11.01 -6.91 -7.70
CA ARG A 456 12.09 -7.60 -8.42
C ARG A 456 11.60 -8.09 -9.76
N ASN A 457 12.51 -8.25 -10.71
CA ASN A 457 12.18 -8.72 -12.05
C ASN A 457 12.62 -10.18 -12.23
N MET A 458 11.78 -10.98 -12.86
CA MET A 458 12.12 -12.35 -13.27
C MET A 458 11.88 -12.50 -14.77
N THR A 459 12.69 -13.32 -15.43
CA THR A 459 12.46 -13.73 -16.80
C THR A 459 11.88 -15.13 -16.89
N ILE A 460 11.03 -15.37 -17.89
CA ILE A 460 10.48 -16.70 -18.21
C ILE A 460 10.64 -16.94 -19.70
N ALA A 461 11.16 -18.11 -20.05
CA ALA A 461 11.28 -18.61 -21.41
C ALA A 461 10.69 -20.02 -21.51
N VAL A 462 10.05 -20.34 -22.64
CA VAL A 462 9.45 -21.67 -22.87
C VAL A 462 10.04 -22.29 -24.12
N ASN A 463 10.43 -23.56 -24.04
CA ASN A 463 10.93 -24.37 -25.15
C ASN A 463 12.10 -23.76 -25.94
N GLY A 464 12.97 -23.00 -25.27
CA GLY A 464 14.10 -22.32 -25.91
C GLY A 464 13.73 -21.04 -26.68
N GLY A 465 12.48 -20.60 -26.57
CA GLY A 465 12.04 -19.30 -27.08
C GLY A 465 12.62 -18.11 -26.30
N PRO A 466 12.36 -16.87 -26.75
CA PRO A 466 12.88 -15.67 -26.12
C PRO A 466 12.36 -15.52 -24.69
N ALA A 467 13.26 -15.12 -23.78
CA ALA A 467 12.90 -14.82 -22.41
C ALA A 467 12.16 -13.48 -22.33
N LYS A 468 11.03 -13.45 -21.63
CA LYS A 468 10.24 -12.23 -21.36
C LYS A 468 10.32 -11.85 -19.90
N ARG A 469 10.06 -10.59 -19.56
CA ARG A 469 10.21 -10.02 -18.21
C ARG A 469 8.86 -9.85 -17.52
N TRP A 470 8.79 -10.22 -16.25
CA TRP A 470 7.71 -9.87 -15.32
C TRP A 470 8.26 -9.20 -14.06
N THR A 471 7.49 -8.24 -13.55
CA THR A 471 7.83 -7.45 -12.35
C THR A 471 6.98 -7.90 -11.18
N PHE A 472 7.63 -8.44 -10.16
CA PHE A 472 7.01 -9.05 -8.99
C PHE A 472 6.99 -8.05 -7.83
N PRO A 473 5.81 -7.79 -7.22
CA PRO A 473 5.67 -6.90 -6.06
C PRO A 473 6.23 -7.53 -4.79
N ILE A 474 6.05 -6.90 -3.63
CA ILE A 474 6.27 -7.57 -2.34
C ILE A 474 5.28 -8.73 -2.19
N SER A 475 5.75 -9.88 -1.70
CA SER A 475 4.97 -11.11 -1.60
C SER A 475 4.26 -11.29 -0.26
N GLY A 476 4.82 -10.71 0.81
CA GLY A 476 4.40 -10.97 2.19
C GLY A 476 5.13 -10.10 3.22
N GLY A 477 5.06 -10.49 4.49
CA GLY A 477 5.66 -9.80 5.62
C GLY A 477 7.14 -10.11 5.87
N ASN A 478 7.72 -11.07 5.15
CA ASN A 478 9.14 -11.43 5.24
C ASN A 478 9.58 -12.24 3.98
N TRP A 479 10.86 -12.62 3.91
CA TRP A 479 11.43 -13.41 2.80
C TRP A 479 10.91 -14.87 2.72
N TYR A 480 10.04 -15.31 3.63
CA TYR A 480 9.54 -16.68 3.73
C TYR A 480 8.03 -16.78 3.52
N GLU A 481 7.33 -15.65 3.39
CA GLU A 481 5.92 -15.60 3.05
C GLU A 481 5.75 -15.42 1.55
N SER A 482 5.13 -16.41 0.91
CA SER A 482 4.89 -16.42 -0.52
C SER A 482 3.68 -15.58 -0.91
N GLY A 483 3.78 -15.00 -2.09
CA GLY A 483 2.68 -14.38 -2.82
C GLY A 483 2.48 -15.12 -4.12
N ARG A 484 1.33 -14.93 -4.75
CA ARG A 484 1.00 -15.53 -6.05
C ARG A 484 0.73 -14.44 -7.07
N LEU A 485 1.45 -14.49 -8.20
CA LEU A 485 1.24 -13.58 -9.33
C LEU A 485 0.83 -14.38 -10.56
N HIS A 486 -0.24 -13.95 -11.22
CA HIS A 486 -0.68 -14.56 -12.46
C HIS A 486 -0.12 -13.82 -13.68
N VAL A 487 0.50 -14.57 -14.58
CA VAL A 487 1.14 -14.04 -15.79
C VAL A 487 0.84 -14.88 -17.02
N GLU A 488 0.70 -14.25 -18.18
CA GLU A 488 0.48 -14.95 -19.45
C GLU A 488 1.81 -15.21 -20.16
N VAL A 489 2.08 -16.48 -20.50
CA VAL A 489 3.34 -16.93 -21.09
C VAL A 489 3.06 -17.71 -22.38
N ASP A 490 3.75 -17.37 -23.47
CA ASP A 490 3.65 -18.08 -24.75
C ASP A 490 4.79 -19.10 -24.95
N GLY A 491 4.75 -19.83 -26.07
CA GLY A 491 5.78 -20.78 -26.47
C GLY A 491 5.52 -22.24 -26.08
N PHE A 492 4.38 -22.54 -25.44
CA PHE A 492 3.98 -23.90 -25.10
C PHE A 492 3.59 -24.72 -26.34
N LYS A 493 3.83 -26.03 -26.30
CA LYS A 493 3.45 -27.02 -27.32
C LYS A 493 2.30 -27.89 -26.80
N ALA A 494 1.38 -28.23 -27.71
CA ALA A 494 0.21 -29.06 -27.44
C ALA A 494 0.63 -30.49 -27.04
N GLY A 495 -0.04 -31.08 -26.04
CA GLY A 495 0.06 -32.51 -25.73
C GLY A 495 1.47 -33.04 -25.43
N GLY A 496 2.44 -32.15 -25.19
CA GLY A 496 3.86 -32.47 -25.06
C GLY A 496 4.48 -32.01 -23.75
N GLU A 497 5.69 -32.50 -23.50
CA GLU A 497 6.55 -32.09 -22.39
C GLU A 497 7.21 -30.76 -22.73
N ASN A 498 6.79 -29.69 -22.05
CA ASN A 498 7.37 -28.37 -22.22
C ASN A 498 8.54 -28.17 -21.25
N LYS A 499 9.50 -27.35 -21.67
CA LYS A 499 10.58 -26.85 -20.82
C LYS A 499 10.30 -25.39 -20.48
N VAL A 500 10.13 -25.07 -19.20
CA VAL A 500 9.97 -23.70 -18.71
C VAL A 500 11.23 -23.30 -17.95
N VAL A 501 11.81 -22.16 -18.31
CA VAL A 501 13.05 -21.65 -17.74
C VAL A 501 12.81 -20.31 -17.09
N PHE A 502 13.08 -20.21 -15.79
CA PHE A 502 13.10 -18.95 -15.06
C PHE A 502 14.53 -18.45 -14.91
N GLY A 503 14.69 -17.12 -14.95
CA GLY A 503 15.99 -16.47 -14.81
C GLY A 503 15.88 -15.06 -14.26
N ALA A 504 17.03 -14.41 -14.13
CA ALA A 504 17.12 -13.04 -13.67
C ALA A 504 17.08 -12.04 -14.84
N PHE A 505 16.58 -10.82 -14.60
CA PHE A 505 16.52 -9.78 -15.62
C PHE A 505 17.67 -8.78 -15.47
N SER A 506 18.40 -8.51 -16.55
CA SER A 506 19.43 -7.45 -16.63
C SER A 506 20.47 -7.51 -15.49
N GLY A 507 20.86 -8.71 -15.08
CA GLY A 507 21.88 -8.93 -14.03
C GLY A 507 21.41 -8.65 -12.60
N GLN A 508 20.20 -8.13 -12.39
CA GLN A 508 19.63 -7.91 -11.05
C GLN A 508 19.11 -9.21 -10.45
N ALA A 509 19.08 -9.32 -9.13
CA ALA A 509 18.50 -10.48 -8.46
C ALA A 509 16.99 -10.59 -8.73
N ALA A 510 16.54 -11.78 -9.11
CA ALA A 510 15.12 -12.12 -9.21
C ALA A 510 14.53 -12.33 -7.79
N PRO A 511 13.19 -12.35 -7.65
CA PRO A 511 12.57 -12.84 -6.42
C PRO A 511 12.82 -14.34 -6.29
N ASP A 512 12.70 -14.87 -5.07
CA ASP A 512 12.85 -16.31 -4.86
C ASP A 512 11.65 -17.05 -5.45
N LEU A 513 11.90 -18.19 -6.11
CA LEU A 513 10.84 -18.96 -6.77
C LEU A 513 10.40 -20.12 -5.88
N VAL A 514 9.13 -20.16 -5.49
CA VAL A 514 8.54 -21.26 -4.70
C VAL A 514 8.02 -22.35 -5.62
N GLY A 515 7.46 -21.96 -6.77
CA GLY A 515 6.94 -22.85 -7.79
C GLY A 515 5.93 -22.13 -8.68
N PHE A 516 5.24 -22.88 -9.53
CA PHE A 516 4.13 -22.35 -10.32
C PHE A 516 3.14 -23.44 -10.70
N GLU A 517 1.96 -23.00 -11.09
CA GLU A 517 0.90 -23.80 -11.68
C GLU A 517 0.62 -23.34 -13.11
N VAL A 518 0.31 -24.28 -14.00
CA VAL A 518 -0.24 -23.98 -15.32
C VAL A 518 -1.76 -24.02 -15.21
N LEU A 519 -2.42 -22.90 -15.54
CA LEU A 519 -3.87 -22.74 -15.46
C LEU A 519 -4.49 -22.69 -16.86
N GLU A 520 -5.58 -23.43 -17.07
CA GLU A 520 -6.34 -23.49 -18.33
C GLU A 520 -7.86 -23.51 -18.13
#